data_AF-A0A1J3IRX9-F1
#
_entry.id   AF-A0A1J3IRX9-F1
#
_cell.length_a   1.000
_cell.length_b   1.000
_cell.length_c   1.000
_cell.angle_alpha   90.00
_cell.angle_beta   90.00
_cell.angle_gamma   90.00
#
_symmetry.space_group_name_H-M   'P 1'
#
loop_
_entity.id
_entity.type
_entity.pdbx_description
1 polymer ?
#
loop_
_entity_poly.entity_id
_entity_poly.type
_entity_poly.pdbx_seq_one_letter_code
_entity_poly.pdbx_strand_id
1 'polypeptide(L)'
;MREEEREDSIGEILRYIHIALLCTDDNPETRPSLDKVLHWFSCFSTPLPETAIGNRYLAEEDTNCLFSPSPGHSSLMSPVSSR
;
A
#
# COMPACT_ATOMS: atom_id res chain seq x y z
N MET A 1 19.92 3.82 -28.84
CA MET A 1 18.52 3.55 -29.23
C MET A 1 17.86 2.51 -28.34
N ARG A 2 18.32 1.24 -28.26
CA ARG A 2 17.68 0.20 -27.41
C ARG A 2 17.73 0.41 -25.87
N GLU A 3 18.61 1.27 -25.37
CA GLU A 3 18.78 1.46 -23.92
C GLU A 3 17.92 2.61 -23.39
N GLU A 4 17.79 3.67 -24.17
CA GLU A 4 16.94 4.84 -23.91
C GLU A 4 15.45 4.45 -23.87
N GLU A 5 14.98 3.62 -24.81
CA GLU A 5 13.61 3.06 -24.79
C GLU A 5 13.31 2.23 -23.52
N ARG A 6 14.33 1.60 -22.92
CA ARG A 6 14.17 0.83 -21.67
C ARG A 6 14.05 1.76 -20.46
N GLU A 7 14.76 2.87 -20.44
CA GLU A 7 14.69 3.86 -19.35
C GLU A 7 13.32 4.55 -19.34
N ASP A 8 12.81 4.92 -20.52
CA ASP A 8 11.45 5.46 -20.67
C ASP A 8 10.39 4.46 -20.14
N SER A 9 10.52 3.18 -20.51
CA SER A 9 9.62 2.11 -20.06
C SER A 9 9.64 1.94 -18.54
N ILE A 10 10.79 2.04 -17.89
CA ILE A 10 10.91 1.90 -16.43
C ILE A 10 10.23 3.09 -15.74
N GLY A 11 10.44 4.31 -16.24
CA GLY A 11 9.78 5.51 -15.70
C GLY A 11 8.25 5.42 -15.76
N GLU A 12 7.71 4.94 -16.88
CA GLU A 12 6.27 4.70 -17.04
C GLU A 12 5.74 3.65 -16.07
N ILE A 13 6.43 2.52 -15.93
CA ILE A 13 6.05 1.44 -15.00
C ILE A 13 6.05 1.95 -13.56
N LEU A 14 7.10 2.66 -13.13
CA LEU A 14 7.18 3.24 -11.79
C LEU A 14 6.06 4.25 -11.54
N ARG A 15 5.71 5.07 -12.54
CA ARG A 15 4.59 6.00 -12.46
C ARG A 15 3.26 5.27 -12.29
N TYR A 16 3.03 4.18 -13.02
CA TYR A 16 1.80 3.39 -12.88
C TYR A 16 1.70 2.69 -11.52
N ILE A 17 2.81 2.17 -11.00
CA ILE A 17 2.87 1.62 -9.64
C ILE A 17 2.52 2.71 -8.63
N HIS A 18 3.07 3.92 -8.76
CA HIS A 18 2.75 5.05 -7.88
C HIS A 18 1.25 5.38 -7.91
N ILE A 19 0.64 5.48 -9.10
CA ILE A 19 -0.80 5.70 -9.23
C ILE A 19 -1.61 4.57 -8.57
N ALA A 20 -1.21 3.31 -8.76
CA ALA A 20 -1.86 2.17 -8.13
C ALA A 20 -1.81 2.25 -6.60
N LEU A 21 -0.67 2.63 -6.03
CA LEU A 21 -0.51 2.82 -4.58
C LEU A 21 -1.44 3.92 -4.03
N LEU A 22 -1.64 5.02 -4.76
CA LEU A 22 -2.59 6.07 -4.38
C LEU A 22 -4.05 5.57 -4.43
N CYS A 23 -4.39 4.71 -5.39
CA CYS A 23 -5.74 4.15 -5.53
C CYS A 23 -6.08 3.12 -4.43
N THR A 24 -5.08 2.43 -3.90
CA THR A 24 -5.25 1.40 -2.87
C THR A 24 -4.98 1.90 -1.46
N ASP A 25 -5.01 3.23 -1.24
CA ASP A 25 -4.78 3.79 0.08
C ASP A 25 -5.81 3.27 1.10
N ASP A 26 -5.33 3.03 2.33
CA ASP A 26 -6.14 2.48 3.43
C ASP A 26 -7.26 3.47 3.82
N ASN A 27 -6.99 4.76 3.72
CA ASN A 27 -7.99 5.79 3.96
C ASN A 27 -8.80 6.06 2.67
N PRO A 28 -10.12 5.91 2.67
CA PRO A 28 -10.94 6.10 1.47
C PRO A 28 -10.95 7.56 0.99
N GLU A 29 -10.83 8.51 1.91
CA GLU A 29 -10.86 9.96 1.60
C GLU A 29 -9.60 10.43 0.85
N THR A 30 -8.49 9.68 0.95
CA THR A 30 -7.23 9.98 0.25
C THR A 30 -7.18 9.36 -1.15
N ARG A 31 -8.12 8.48 -1.50
CA ARG A 31 -8.16 7.86 -2.83
C ARG A 31 -8.48 8.90 -3.90
N PRO A 32 -7.75 8.92 -5.02
CA PRO A 32 -8.04 9.83 -6.13
C PRO A 32 -9.37 9.49 -6.79
N SER A 33 -10.07 10.51 -7.29
CA SER A 33 -11.20 10.31 -8.19
C SER A 33 -10.74 9.72 -9.52
N LEU A 34 -11.63 9.00 -10.21
CA LEU A 34 -11.31 8.39 -11.50
C LEU A 34 -10.83 9.43 -12.53
N ASP A 35 -11.39 10.64 -12.52
CA ASP A 35 -10.96 11.73 -13.40
C ASP A 35 -9.50 12.14 -13.16
N LYS A 36 -9.06 12.19 -11.89
CA LYS A 36 -7.66 12.47 -11.55
C LYS A 36 -6.73 11.37 -12.05
N VAL A 37 -7.14 10.11 -11.88
CA VAL A 37 -6.39 8.94 -12.36
C VAL A 37 -6.24 8.97 -13.88
N LEU A 38 -7.33 9.23 -14.62
CA LEU A 38 -7.33 9.39 -16.07
C LEU A 38 -6.43 10.56 -16.52
N HIS A 39 -6.45 11.66 -15.79
CA HIS A 39 -5.58 12.80 -16.06
C HIS A 39 -4.10 12.43 -15.91
N TRP A 40 -3.72 11.67 -14.88
CA TRP A 40 -2.34 11.22 -14.69
C TRP A 40 -1.87 10.22 -15.74
N PHE A 41 -2.77 9.39 -16.27
CA PHE A 41 -2.48 8.53 -17.43
C PHE A 41 -2.35 9.31 -18.74
N SER A 42 -3.12 10.39 -18.89
CA SER A 42 -3.14 11.19 -20.13
C SER A 42 -2.01 12.22 -20.19
N CYS A 43 -1.49 12.67 -19.04
CA CYS A 43 -0.47 13.71 -18.95
C CYS A 43 0.70 13.28 -18.05
N PHE A 44 1.75 12.72 -18.66
CA PHE A 44 2.95 12.25 -17.96
C PHE A 44 3.78 13.36 -17.30
N SER A 45 3.60 14.61 -17.73
CA SER A 45 4.26 15.77 -17.12
C SER A 45 3.62 16.18 -15.78
N THR A 46 2.37 15.76 -15.53
CA THR A 46 1.69 16.09 -14.27
C THR A 46 2.38 15.35 -13.12
N PRO A 47 2.81 16.05 -12.06
CA PRO A 47 3.40 15.43 -10.88
C PRO A 47 2.33 14.64 -10.11
N LEU A 48 2.75 13.52 -9.53
CA LEU A 48 1.90 12.72 -8.65
C LEU A 48 2.01 13.22 -7.19
N PRO A 49 0.92 13.14 -6.41
CA PRO A 49 0.97 13.37 -4.96
C PRO A 49 1.94 12.42 -4.28
N GLU A 50 2.52 12.84 -3.16
CA GLU A 50 3.38 11.97 -2.37
C GLU A 50 2.57 10.84 -1.70
N THR A 51 2.98 9.59 -1.89
CA THR A 51 2.36 8.44 -1.21
C THR A 51 2.74 8.44 0.26
N ALA A 52 1.75 8.36 1.15
CA ALA A 52 1.97 8.32 2.61
C ALA A 52 2.68 7.05 3.12
N ILE A 53 2.99 6.09 2.25
CA ILE A 53 3.59 4.80 2.61
C ILE A 53 5.02 4.96 3.16
N GLY A 54 5.78 5.96 2.68
CA GLY A 54 7.18 6.18 3.10
C GLY A 54 7.34 6.56 4.58
N ASN A 55 6.28 7.05 5.21
CA ASN A 55 6.37 7.72 6.52
C ASN A 55 5.69 6.88 7.61
N ARG A 56 4.78 5.99 7.21
CA ARG A 56 3.94 5.22 8.12
C ARG A 56 4.67 4.00 8.70
N TYR A 57 5.69 3.49 8.00
CA TYR A 57 6.52 2.38 8.47
C TYR A 57 7.79 2.82 9.23
N LEU A 58 8.20 4.08 9.10
CA LEU A 58 9.33 4.65 9.86
C LEU A 58 8.93 5.17 11.25
N ALA A 59 7.64 5.16 11.57
CA ALA A 59 7.12 5.53 12.89
C ALA A 59 7.00 4.33 13.86
N GLU A 60 7.55 3.16 13.50
CA GLU A 60 7.54 1.94 14.34
C GLU A 60 8.97 1.43 14.62
N GLU A 61 9.89 2.33 14.95
CA GLU A 61 11.24 1.99 15.41
C GLU A 61 11.48 2.51 16.83
N ASP A 62 10.67 2.04 17.79
CA ASP A 62 11.05 1.89 19.20
C ASP A 62 9.92 1.21 19.99
N THR A 63 9.75 -0.09 19.78
CA THR A 63 9.34 -1.02 20.85
C THR A 63 9.72 -2.43 20.41
N ASN A 64 10.98 -2.77 20.67
CA ASN A 64 11.35 -4.16 20.87
C ASN A 64 10.43 -4.74 21.95
N CYS A 65 9.42 -5.51 21.56
CA CYS A 65 8.88 -6.68 22.25
C CYS A 65 7.63 -7.18 21.50
N LEU A 66 7.75 -8.27 20.73
CA LEU A 66 6.79 -9.39 20.66
C LEU A 66 7.10 -10.36 19.50
N PHE A 67 8.38 -10.67 19.26
CA PHE A 67 8.72 -12.02 18.79
C PHE A 67 8.56 -12.97 19.97
N SER A 68 7.34 -13.44 20.21
CA SER A 68 7.11 -14.63 21.04
C SER A 68 6.72 -15.78 20.11
N PRO A 69 7.50 -16.86 20.01
CA PRO A 69 7.08 -18.04 19.28
C PRO A 69 6.01 -18.75 20.13
N SER A 70 4.76 -18.80 19.66
CA SER A 70 3.63 -19.39 20.39
C SER A 70 3.91 -20.82 20.87
N PRO A 71 3.89 -21.08 22.19
CA PRO A 71 3.78 -22.42 22.76
C PRO A 71 2.34 -22.65 23.22
N GLY A 72 1.72 -23.74 22.73
CA GLY A 72 0.28 -23.95 22.77
C GLY A 72 -0.37 -24.08 24.15
N HIS A 73 -1.67 -23.83 24.19
CA HIS A 73 -2.56 -24.32 25.23
C HIS A 73 -3.90 -24.73 24.62
N SER A 74 -4.16 -26.04 24.65
CA SER A 74 -5.46 -26.69 24.51
C SER A 74 -6.37 -26.34 25.70
N SER A 75 -7.63 -25.94 25.45
CA SER A 75 -8.82 -26.10 26.32
C SER A 75 -9.90 -25.06 25.97
N LEU A 76 -11.21 -25.29 25.95
CA LEU A 76 -12.11 -26.41 26.26
C LEU A 76 -13.46 -26.13 25.56
N MET A 77 -14.22 -27.19 25.27
CA MET A 77 -15.56 -27.12 24.67
C MET A 77 -16.53 -26.22 25.46
N SER A 78 -17.34 -25.43 24.75
CA SER A 78 -18.50 -24.72 25.31
C SER A 78 -19.59 -25.71 25.74
N PRO A 79 -20.21 -25.58 26.93
CA PRO A 79 -21.45 -26.29 27.20
C PRO A 79 -22.64 -25.58 26.55
N VAL A 80 -23.53 -26.43 26.06
CA VAL A 80 -24.77 -26.16 25.33
C VAL A 80 -25.78 -25.35 26.15
N SER A 81 -26.53 -24.51 25.45
CA SER A 81 -27.72 -23.79 25.95
C SER A 81 -28.83 -24.77 26.37
N SER A 82 -29.46 -24.55 27.52
CA SER A 82 -30.80 -25.06 27.80
C SER A 82 -31.58 -24.09 28.68
N ARG A 83 -32.79 -23.76 28.24
CA ARG A 83 -33.92 -23.33 29.09
C ARG A 83 -34.40 -24.51 29.92
#